data_AF-A0A7F5RIB0-F1
#
_entry.id   AF-A0A7F5RIB0-F1
#
_cell.length_a   1.000
_cell.length_b   1.000
_cell.length_c   1.000
_cell.angle_alpha   90.00
_cell.angle_beta   90.00
_cell.angle_gamma   90.00
#
_symmetry.space_group_name_H-M   'P 1'
#
loop_
_entity.id
_entity.type
_entity.pdbx_description
1 polymer ?
#
loop_
_entity_poly.entity_id
_entity_poly.type
_entity_poly.pdbx_seq_one_letter_code
_entity_poly.pdbx_strand_id
1 'polypeptide(L)'
;RQVYYQKLGSQQDFDSKPNDWDDALPFEKIPGPKPLPIIGNTFRFLPYIGDFYGVDLKELQRRFYKQYGRIAILKDLKVAKNIVLLYSPEDIEKLHRNEGVWPHREVLNSFTYYRNILRKDIFQGIGGVATVQGEDWFNIRSKVNPILMQPRMAHQYID
;
A
#
# COMPACT_ATOMS: atom_id res chain seq x y z
N ARG A 1 0.87 27.04 9.76
CA ARG A 1 0.54 25.92 8.83
C ARG A 1 1.02 24.57 9.36
N GLN A 2 2.27 24.44 9.81
CA GLN A 2 2.82 23.20 10.39
C GLN A 2 2.02 22.70 11.63
N VAL A 3 1.65 23.61 12.53
CA VAL A 3 0.79 23.32 13.71
C VAL A 3 -0.59 22.74 13.33
N TYR A 4 -1.16 23.14 12.18
CA TYR A 4 -2.44 22.61 11.71
C TYR A 4 -2.33 21.13 11.28
N TYR A 5 -1.18 20.73 10.71
CA TYR A 5 -0.96 19.37 10.23
C TYR A 5 -0.64 18.39 11.35
N GLN A 6 0.08 18.84 12.38
CA GLN A 6 0.28 18.07 13.62
C GLN A 6 -1.06 17.86 14.36
N LYS A 7 -1.95 18.86 14.31
CA LYS A 7 -3.29 18.75 14.86
C LYS A 7 -4.15 17.71 14.13
N LEU A 8 -4.07 17.64 12.80
CA LEU A 8 -4.81 16.63 12.01
C LEU A 8 -4.39 15.19 12.35
N GLY A 9 -3.09 14.93 12.49
CA GLY A 9 -2.60 13.58 12.87
C GLY A 9 -2.95 13.19 14.31
N SER A 10 -2.98 14.15 15.23
CA SER A 10 -3.33 13.91 16.65
C SER A 10 -4.83 13.81 16.93
N GLN A 11 -5.68 14.29 16.01
CA GLN A 11 -7.14 14.17 16.09
C GLN A 11 -7.67 12.86 15.48
N GLN A 12 -6.79 12.01 14.96
CA GLN A 12 -7.19 10.74 14.39
C GLN A 12 -7.46 9.73 15.50
N ASP A 13 -8.73 9.37 15.65
CA ASP A 13 -9.15 8.28 16.52
C ASP A 13 -8.85 6.94 15.85
N PHE A 14 -7.68 6.37 16.16
CA PHE A 14 -7.29 5.04 15.68
C PHE A 14 -8.12 3.92 16.30
N ASP A 15 -8.89 4.21 17.36
CA ASP A 15 -9.74 3.24 18.05
C ASP A 15 -11.19 3.28 17.55
N SER A 16 -11.50 4.15 16.58
CA SER A 16 -12.84 4.23 16.00
C SER A 16 -13.17 2.93 15.24
N LYS A 17 -14.18 2.21 15.72
CA LYS A 17 -14.68 0.99 15.08
C LYS A 17 -15.63 1.36 13.95
N PRO A 18 -15.34 1.04 12.68
CA PRO A 18 -16.29 1.22 11.60
C PRO A 18 -17.51 0.30 11.78
N ASN A 19 -18.59 0.61 11.07
CA ASN A 19 -19.75 -0.27 11.00
C ASN A 19 -19.32 -1.69 10.60
N ASP A 20 -19.95 -2.70 11.21
CA ASP A 20 -19.66 -4.13 11.03
C ASP A 20 -18.33 -4.62 11.65
N TRP A 21 -17.64 -3.80 12.45
CA TRP A 21 -16.38 -4.22 13.11
C TRP A 21 -16.56 -5.45 14.00
N ASP A 22 -17.62 -5.49 14.80
CA ASP A 22 -17.87 -6.58 15.73
C ASP A 22 -18.34 -7.88 15.03
N ASP A 23 -18.82 -7.77 13.79
CA ASP A 23 -19.22 -8.90 12.95
C ASP A 23 -18.08 -9.42 12.05
N ALA A 24 -16.92 -8.76 12.07
CA ALA A 24 -15.79 -9.10 11.22
C ALA A 24 -15.19 -10.46 11.61
N LEU A 25 -14.95 -11.31 10.61
CA LEU A 25 -14.23 -12.56 10.82
C LEU A 25 -12.75 -12.30 11.14
N PRO A 26 -12.09 -13.21 11.90
CA PRO A 26 -10.65 -13.11 12.17
C PRO A 26 -9.81 -13.08 10.88
N PHE A 27 -8.66 -12.40 10.95
CA PHE A 27 -7.72 -12.25 9.82
C PHE A 27 -7.31 -13.60 9.19
N GLU A 28 -7.19 -14.64 10.00
CA GLU A 28 -6.80 -15.99 9.57
C GLU A 28 -7.83 -16.67 8.67
N LYS A 29 -9.08 -16.18 8.69
CA LYS A 29 -10.19 -16.68 7.86
C LYS A 29 -10.18 -16.10 6.45
N ILE A 30 -9.34 -15.10 6.15
CA ILE A 30 -9.21 -14.59 4.78
C ILE A 30 -8.76 -15.75 3.87
N PRO A 31 -9.48 -16.03 2.78
CA PRO A 31 -9.16 -17.15 1.91
C PRO A 31 -7.86 -16.91 1.14
N GLY A 32 -7.10 -17.96 0.89
CA GLY A 32 -5.82 -17.85 0.20
C GLY A 32 -5.09 -19.18 0.09
N PRO A 33 -3.97 -19.23 -0.65
CA PRO A 33 -3.17 -20.44 -0.78
C PRO A 33 -2.67 -20.90 0.59
N LYS A 34 -2.86 -22.20 0.85
CA LYS A 34 -2.38 -22.81 2.09
C LYS A 34 -0.84 -22.89 2.08
N PRO A 35 -0.17 -22.39 3.12
CA PRO A 35 1.28 -22.47 3.24
C PRO A 35 1.72 -23.91 3.52
N LEU A 36 2.91 -24.29 3.02
CA LEU A 36 3.56 -25.53 3.45
C LEU A 36 4.29 -25.31 4.79
N PRO A 37 4.45 -26.37 5.61
CA PRO A 37 5.28 -26.30 6.81
C PRO A 37 6.67 -25.77 6.48
N ILE A 38 7.22 -24.92 7.35
CA ILE A 38 8.57 -24.33 7.28
C ILE A 38 8.75 -23.29 6.16
N ILE A 39 8.44 -23.62 4.90
CA ILE A 39 8.72 -22.78 3.71
C ILE A 39 7.59 -21.83 3.32
N GLY A 40 6.39 -22.02 3.89
CA GLY A 40 5.26 -21.11 3.70
C GLY A 40 4.71 -21.16 2.27
N ASN A 41 4.30 -20.01 1.71
CA ASN A 41 3.89 -19.91 0.30
C ASN A 41 5.05 -19.54 -0.64
N THR A 42 6.27 -19.39 -0.13
CA THR A 42 7.44 -18.98 -0.93
C THR A 42 7.74 -19.99 -2.05
N PHE A 43 7.52 -21.28 -1.81
CA PHE A 43 7.78 -22.35 -2.80
C PHE A 43 6.98 -22.18 -4.10
N ARG A 44 5.83 -21.50 -4.04
CA ARG A 44 4.95 -21.25 -5.19
C ARG A 44 5.62 -20.40 -6.27
N PHE A 45 6.68 -19.69 -5.91
CA PHE A 45 7.45 -18.83 -6.80
C PHE A 45 8.79 -19.46 -7.23
N LEU A 46 9.04 -20.73 -6.88
CA LEU A 46 10.27 -21.43 -7.28
C LEU A 46 10.13 -22.07 -8.67
N PRO A 47 11.21 -22.09 -9.48
CA PRO A 47 11.20 -22.74 -10.79
C PRO A 47 10.85 -24.23 -10.67
N TYR A 48 10.20 -24.77 -11.71
CA TYR A 48 9.79 -26.18 -11.86
C TYR A 48 8.69 -26.69 -10.90
N ILE A 49 8.62 -26.19 -9.67
CA ILE A 49 7.68 -26.70 -8.64
C ILE A 49 6.57 -25.71 -8.29
N GLY A 50 6.80 -24.41 -8.51
CA GLY A 50 5.90 -23.35 -8.09
C GLY A 50 4.80 -23.08 -9.11
N ASP A 51 3.54 -23.03 -8.66
CA ASP A 51 2.38 -22.74 -9.48
C ASP A 51 2.24 -21.25 -9.88
N PHE A 52 3.01 -20.37 -9.25
CA PHE A 52 3.12 -18.95 -9.57
C PHE A 52 4.43 -18.59 -10.28
N TYR A 53 5.34 -19.54 -10.48
CA TYR A 53 6.59 -19.28 -11.19
C TYR A 53 6.32 -18.91 -12.65
N GLY A 54 6.88 -17.78 -13.11
CA GLY A 54 6.72 -17.29 -14.48
C GLY A 54 5.31 -16.80 -14.83
N VAL A 55 4.39 -16.73 -13.87
CA VAL A 55 3.05 -16.17 -14.06
C VAL A 55 3.13 -14.66 -13.96
N ASP A 56 2.63 -13.95 -14.96
CA ASP A 56 2.57 -12.49 -14.91
C ASP A 56 1.60 -12.00 -13.82
N LEU A 57 1.78 -10.76 -13.37
CA LEU A 57 0.99 -10.20 -12.28
C LEU A 57 -0.50 -10.17 -12.59
N LYS A 58 -0.91 -9.89 -13.82
CA LYS A 58 -2.33 -9.80 -14.20
C LYS A 58 -2.99 -11.17 -14.12
N GLU A 59 -2.33 -12.19 -14.64
CA GLU A 59 -2.80 -13.56 -14.57
C GLU A 59 -2.85 -14.07 -13.13
N LEU A 60 -1.83 -13.73 -12.31
CA LEU A 60 -1.83 -14.05 -10.89
C LEU A 60 -3.05 -13.45 -10.17
N GLN A 61 -3.31 -12.16 -10.37
CA GLN A 61 -4.48 -11.47 -9.80
C GLN A 61 -5.79 -12.12 -10.26
N ARG A 62 -5.89 -12.49 -11.54
CA ARG A 62 -7.07 -13.18 -12.09
C ARG A 62 -7.29 -14.55 -11.43
N ARG A 63 -6.23 -15.32 -11.22
CA ARG A 63 -6.29 -16.64 -10.55
C ARG A 63 -6.75 -16.49 -9.11
N PHE A 64 -6.19 -15.52 -8.37
CA PHE A 64 -6.59 -15.25 -6.98
C PHE A 64 -8.06 -14.88 -6.89
N TYR A 65 -8.53 -13.95 -7.73
CA TYR A 65 -9.95 -13.58 -7.76
C TYR A 65 -10.86 -14.77 -8.07
N LYS A 66 -10.52 -15.57 -9.08
CA LYS A 66 -11.32 -16.74 -9.47
C LYS A 66 -11.36 -17.82 -8.40
N GLN A 67 -10.27 -18.02 -7.66
CA GLN A 67 -10.14 -19.12 -6.71
C GLN A 67 -10.62 -18.75 -5.30
N TYR A 68 -10.39 -17.51 -4.86
CA TYR A 68 -10.64 -17.07 -3.47
C TYR A 68 -11.74 -16.01 -3.37
N GLY A 69 -12.14 -15.39 -4.48
CA GLY A 69 -13.23 -14.43 -4.55
C GLY A 69 -12.78 -12.98 -4.37
N ARG A 70 -13.65 -12.17 -3.76
CA ARG A 70 -13.52 -10.70 -3.67
C ARG A 70 -12.41 -10.21 -2.74
N ILE A 71 -11.94 -11.07 -1.84
CA ILE A 71 -10.82 -10.83 -0.95
C ILE A 71 -9.94 -12.08 -0.93
N ALA A 72 -8.63 -11.91 -0.93
CA ALA A 72 -7.70 -13.02 -0.82
C ALA A 72 -6.44 -12.62 -0.04
N ILE A 73 -5.73 -13.59 0.53
CA ILE A 73 -4.47 -13.35 1.24
C ILE A 73 -3.35 -14.25 0.71
N LEU A 74 -2.20 -13.65 0.42
CA LEU A 74 -0.94 -14.37 0.25
C LEU A 74 -0.07 -14.11 1.48
N LYS A 75 0.06 -15.14 2.33
CA LYS A 75 0.78 -15.06 3.60
C LYS A 75 1.97 -16.03 3.67
N ASP A 76 2.78 -15.87 4.70
CA ASP A 76 3.94 -16.73 4.99
C ASP A 76 4.97 -16.73 3.85
N LEU A 77 5.23 -15.55 3.30
CA LEU A 77 6.34 -15.31 2.38
C LEU A 77 7.60 -15.02 3.20
N LYS A 78 8.71 -15.69 2.90
CA LYS A 78 9.97 -15.47 3.65
C LYS A 78 10.61 -14.12 3.38
N VAL A 79 10.32 -13.53 2.22
CA VAL A 79 10.95 -12.30 1.72
C VAL A 79 10.00 -11.11 1.71
N ALA A 80 8.74 -11.29 2.12
CA ALA A 80 7.71 -10.27 2.03
C ALA A 80 6.70 -10.38 3.18
N LYS A 81 6.03 -9.26 3.48
CA LYS A 81 4.91 -9.23 4.42
C LYS A 81 3.70 -9.98 3.85
N ASN A 82 2.72 -10.27 4.70
CA ASN A 82 1.43 -10.78 4.25
C ASN A 82 0.75 -9.76 3.33
N ILE A 83 0.23 -10.22 2.20
CA ILE A 83 -0.41 -9.38 1.18
C ILE A 83 -1.88 -9.75 1.14
N VAL A 84 -2.74 -8.79 1.50
CA VAL A 84 -4.19 -8.89 1.30
C VAL A 84 -4.53 -8.23 -0.03
N LEU A 85 -5.29 -8.94 -0.86
CA LEU A 85 -5.74 -8.52 -2.18
C LEU A 85 -7.25 -8.26 -2.10
N LEU A 86 -7.64 -7.03 -2.43
CA LEU A 86 -9.05 -6.61 -2.50
C LEU A 86 -9.45 -6.47 -3.97
N TYR A 87 -10.60 -7.05 -4.33
CA TYR A 87 -11.17 -7.00 -5.67
C TYR A 87 -12.54 -6.32 -5.72
N SER A 88 -13.09 -5.93 -4.57
CA SER A 88 -14.35 -5.21 -4.45
C SER A 88 -14.11 -3.71 -4.34
N PRO A 89 -14.80 -2.89 -5.15
CA PRO A 89 -14.77 -1.43 -5.00
C PRO A 89 -15.22 -0.97 -3.61
N GLU A 90 -16.24 -1.62 -3.03
CA GLU A 90 -16.78 -1.28 -1.72
C GLU A 90 -15.75 -1.50 -0.60
N ASP A 91 -15.02 -2.62 -0.64
CA ASP A 91 -13.95 -2.93 0.33
C ASP A 91 -12.77 -1.97 0.19
N ILE A 92 -12.41 -1.62 -1.06
CA ILE A 92 -11.35 -0.65 -1.36
C ILE A 92 -11.73 0.75 -0.86
N GLU A 93 -12.99 1.17 -1.06
CA GLU A 93 -13.51 2.42 -0.51
C GLU A 93 -13.47 2.41 1.02
N LYS A 94 -13.94 1.33 1.66
CA LYS A 94 -13.90 1.18 3.12
C LYS A 94 -12.46 1.28 3.63
N LEU A 95 -11.50 0.64 2.97
CA LEU A 95 -10.07 0.78 3.31
C LEU A 95 -9.60 2.23 3.22
N HIS A 96 -9.81 2.91 2.09
CA HIS A 96 -9.33 4.27 1.88
C HIS A 96 -9.99 5.29 2.82
N ARG A 97 -11.23 5.07 3.25
CA ARG A 97 -11.88 5.91 4.26
C ARG A 97 -11.28 5.75 5.66
N ASN A 98 -10.61 4.62 5.92
CA ASN A 98 -10.04 4.27 7.23
C ASN A 98 -8.50 4.22 7.24
N GLU A 99 -7.81 4.63 6.18
CA GLU A 99 -6.35 4.45 6.03
C GLU A 99 -5.49 5.42 6.85
N GLY A 100 -6.08 6.48 7.38
CA GLY A 100 -5.32 7.50 8.12
C GLY A 100 -5.21 8.85 7.40
N VAL A 101 -4.77 9.87 8.13
CA VAL A 101 -4.29 11.13 7.54
C VAL A 101 -2.97 10.90 6.79
N TRP A 102 -2.18 9.93 7.25
CA TRP A 102 -0.87 9.57 6.70
C TRP A 102 -0.84 8.09 6.27
N PRO A 103 -1.41 7.74 5.10
CA PRO A 103 -1.37 6.37 4.61
C PRO A 103 0.07 5.88 4.43
N HIS A 104 0.32 4.67 4.90
CA HIS A 104 1.59 3.99 4.66
C HIS A 104 1.58 3.32 3.28
N ARG A 105 2.50 3.72 2.41
CA ARG A 105 2.59 3.20 1.03
C ARG A 105 3.88 2.41 0.88
N GLU A 106 3.80 1.09 0.75
CA GLU A 106 4.99 0.30 0.42
C GLU A 106 5.44 0.65 -1.01
N VAL A 107 6.71 1.06 -1.13
CA VAL A 107 7.35 1.43 -2.40
C VAL A 107 8.59 0.55 -2.57
N LEU A 108 9.42 0.84 -3.57
CA LEU A 108 10.71 0.16 -3.70
C LEU A 108 11.68 0.63 -2.61
N ASN A 109 11.95 -0.22 -1.62
CA ASN A 109 12.92 0.08 -0.55
C ASN A 109 14.31 0.44 -1.09
N SER A 110 14.73 -0.18 -2.20
CA SER A 110 15.97 0.16 -2.89
C SER A 110 15.97 1.60 -3.41
N PHE A 111 14.83 2.08 -3.92
CA PHE A 111 14.67 3.44 -4.40
C PHE A 111 14.73 4.47 -3.27
N THR A 112 14.05 4.19 -2.14
CA THR A 112 14.11 5.01 -0.93
C THR A 112 15.53 5.05 -0.36
N TYR A 113 16.21 3.90 -0.25
CA TYR A 113 17.60 3.82 0.23
C TYR A 113 18.56 4.60 -0.67
N TYR A 114 18.43 4.46 -1.98
CA TYR A 114 19.28 5.17 -2.93
C TYR A 114 19.18 6.69 -2.77
N ARG A 115 17.95 7.25 -2.70
CA ARG A 115 17.77 8.71 -2.63
C ARG A 115 18.15 9.28 -1.27
N ASN A 116 17.79 8.59 -0.19
CA ASN A 116 17.89 9.15 1.16
C ASN A 116 19.24 8.86 1.81
N ILE A 117 19.92 7.78 1.41
CA ILE A 117 21.21 7.36 1.99
C ILE A 117 22.34 7.54 0.98
N LEU A 118 22.28 6.88 -0.17
CA LEU A 118 23.42 6.83 -1.11
C LEU A 118 23.66 8.14 -1.87
N ARG A 119 22.59 8.84 -2.27
CA ARG A 119 22.64 10.08 -3.06
C ARG A 119 22.06 11.29 -2.32
N LYS A 120 22.24 11.32 -1.01
CA LYS A 120 21.78 12.42 -0.16
C LYS A 120 22.38 13.77 -0.60
N ASP A 121 23.59 13.75 -1.16
CA ASP A 121 24.29 14.89 -1.77
C ASP A 121 23.48 15.56 -2.90
N ILE A 122 22.83 14.76 -3.75
CA ILE A 122 22.01 15.27 -4.86
C ILE A 122 20.60 15.63 -4.44
N PHE A 123 19.97 14.78 -3.65
CA PHE A 123 18.59 14.99 -3.24
C PHE A 123 18.46 15.91 -2.03
N GLN A 124 19.58 16.35 -1.46
CA GLN A 124 19.67 17.31 -0.35
C GLN A 124 18.82 16.91 0.86
N GLY A 125 18.67 15.59 1.08
CA GLY A 125 17.80 15.04 2.13
C GLY A 125 16.30 15.17 1.86
N ILE A 126 15.87 15.59 0.67
CA ILE A 126 14.46 15.65 0.27
C ILE A 126 14.10 14.36 -0.45
N GLY A 127 13.39 13.44 0.22
CA GLY A 127 12.98 12.18 -0.40
C GLY A 127 11.88 12.33 -1.47
N GLY A 128 11.10 13.42 -1.43
CA GLY A 128 9.98 13.65 -2.36
C GLY A 128 8.78 12.74 -2.13
N VAL A 129 7.63 13.07 -2.74
CA VAL A 129 6.31 12.45 -2.46
C VAL A 129 6.30 10.92 -2.58
N ALA A 130 7.17 10.36 -3.43
CA ALA A 130 7.25 8.93 -3.67
C ALA A 130 8.09 8.15 -2.65
N THR A 131 8.99 8.79 -1.88
CA THR A 131 9.91 8.03 -1.00
C THR A 131 9.78 8.35 0.48
N VAL A 132 9.19 9.49 0.83
CA VAL A 132 8.88 9.81 2.24
C VAL A 132 7.50 9.25 2.64
N GLN A 133 7.31 9.02 3.94
CA GLN A 133 6.05 8.57 4.55
C GLN A 133 5.65 9.53 5.68
N GLY A 134 4.49 9.30 6.30
CA GLY A 134 4.10 10.03 7.51
C GLY A 134 3.92 11.53 7.30
N GLU A 135 4.29 12.31 8.31
CA GLU A 135 4.18 13.77 8.32
C GLU A 135 5.02 14.42 7.20
N ASP A 136 6.22 13.89 6.90
CA ASP A 136 7.08 14.42 5.85
C ASP A 136 6.42 14.30 4.47
N TRP A 137 5.80 13.15 4.19
CA TRP A 137 5.01 12.96 2.98
C TRP A 137 3.86 13.96 2.91
N PHE A 138 3.13 14.11 4.01
CA PHE A 138 1.97 14.99 4.06
C PHE A 138 2.37 16.47 3.84
N ASN A 139 3.50 16.89 4.42
CA ASN A 139 4.06 18.24 4.26
C ASN A 139 4.43 18.52 2.80
N ILE A 140 5.14 17.60 2.14
CA ILE A 140 5.49 17.76 0.73
C ILE A 140 4.22 17.74 -0.13
N ARG A 141 3.32 16.76 0.07
CA ARG A 141 2.06 16.63 -0.68
C ARG A 141 1.20 17.89 -0.59
N SER A 142 1.08 18.48 0.60
CA SER A 142 0.31 19.71 0.83
C SER A 142 0.85 20.92 0.06
N LYS A 143 2.16 20.95 -0.22
CA LYS A 143 2.78 22.02 -0.99
C LYS A 143 2.62 21.81 -2.50
N VAL A 144 2.75 20.57 -2.98
CA VAL A 144 2.70 20.26 -4.42
C VAL A 144 1.28 20.11 -4.98
N ASN A 145 0.33 19.59 -4.18
CA ASN A 145 -1.04 19.33 -4.64
C ASN A 145 -1.73 20.57 -5.23
N PRO A 146 -1.69 21.76 -4.60
CA PRO A 146 -2.35 22.95 -5.16
C PRO A 146 -1.81 23.37 -6.54
N ILE A 147 -0.57 23.01 -6.86
CA ILE A 147 0.08 23.35 -8.12
C ILE A 147 -0.25 22.28 -9.16
N LEU A 148 -0.08 21.00 -8.81
CA LEU A 148 -0.15 19.89 -9.77
C LEU A 148 -1.57 19.35 -9.99
N MET A 149 -2.44 19.43 -8.98
CA MET A 149 -3.76 18.75 -9.00
C MET A 149 -4.93 19.69 -9.28
N GLN A 150 -4.69 21.00 -9.42
CA GLN A 150 -5.75 21.96 -9.72
C GLN A 150 -5.97 22.04 -11.23
N PRO A 151 -7.19 21.77 -11.76
CA PRO A 151 -7.44 21.82 -13.20
C PRO A 151 -7.04 23.14 -13.83
N ARG A 152 -7.30 24.28 -13.17
CA ARG A 152 -6.90 25.62 -13.65
C ARG A 152 -5.40 25.77 -13.90
N MET A 153 -4.57 25.08 -13.12
CA MET A 153 -3.11 25.10 -13.30
C MET A 153 -2.72 24.25 -14.50
N ALA A 154 -3.35 23.08 -14.68
CA ALA A 154 -3.12 22.22 -15.83
C ALA A 154 -3.53 22.87 -17.16
N HIS A 155 -4.61 23.65 -17.20
CA HIS A 155 -5.06 24.37 -18.41
C HIS A 155 -4.02 25.35 -18.97
N GLN A 156 -3.06 25.81 -18.16
CA GLN A 156 -1.98 26.68 -18.65
C GLN A 156 -0.97 25.94 -19.54
N TYR A 157 -1.05 24.61 -19.62
CA TYR A 157 -0.10 23.74 -20.31
C TYR A 157 -0.77 22.83 -21.35
N ILE A 158 -2.05 23.06 -21.64
CA ILE A 158 -2.82 22.33 -22.65
C ILE A 158 -3.31 23.39 -23.64
N ASP A 159 -2.76 23.35 -24.86
CA ASP A 159 -3.24 24.13 -26.01
C ASP A 159 -4.55 23.55 -26.57
#